data_AF-A0A524HB71-F1
#
_entry.id   AF-A0A524HB71-F1
#
_cell.length_a   1.000
_cell.length_b   1.000
_cell.length_c   1.000
_cell.angle_alpha   90.00
_cell.angle_beta   90.00
_cell.angle_gamma   90.00
#
_symmetry.space_group_name_H-M   'P 1'
#
loop_
_entity.id
_entity.type
_entity.pdbx_description
1 polymer ?
#
loop_
_entity_poly.entity_id
_entity_poly.type
_entity_poly.pdbx_seq_one_letter_code
_entity_poly.pdbx_strand_id
1 'polypeptide(L)'
;KSKPAVLTGRDPSKQIEESEGEFVSLLMEYNSGNIHIIDDRFAVRPFFIFRSAEGVFFSSNLAFLLHLADHRPTPDPLGILQIFSYGHTLETKTNLQDIERLRPASHIVVSKEGIQERQYWRLTHNVQQDLDAETFAEKTFEAFQASTSARTQLTKKGFVALSGGLDSRLLAGAIPSDSDYYAFTIADSTSSENTPEVSAAREVSRILGLEHQIGRISPT
;
A
#
# COMPACT_ATOMS: atom_id res chain seq x y z
N LYS A 1 14.09 -12.59 -9.05
CA LYS A 1 13.37 -12.18 -10.27
C LYS A 1 12.04 -12.89 -10.26
N SER A 2 10.98 -12.21 -9.83
CA SER A 2 9.61 -12.72 -9.93
C SER A 2 9.31 -12.99 -11.41
N LYS A 3 8.77 -14.17 -11.73
CA LYS A 3 8.26 -14.44 -13.09
C LYS A 3 7.01 -13.57 -13.28
N PRO A 4 6.88 -12.83 -14.38
CA PRO A 4 5.61 -12.16 -14.68
C PRO A 4 4.50 -13.20 -14.75
N ALA A 5 3.39 -12.93 -14.07
CA ALA A 5 2.19 -13.76 -14.18
C ALA A 5 1.77 -13.79 -15.65
N VAL A 6 1.70 -14.98 -16.24
CA VAL A 6 1.23 -15.14 -17.62
C VAL A 6 -0.30 -15.19 -17.56
N LEU A 7 -0.93 -14.10 -17.99
CA LEU A 7 -2.38 -14.02 -18.16
C LEU A 7 -2.78 -14.91 -19.35
N THR A 8 -3.12 -16.17 -19.09
CA THR A 8 -3.59 -17.10 -20.12
C THR A 8 -5.11 -17.14 -20.18
N GLY A 9 -5.69 -17.02 -21.38
CA GLY A 9 -7.04 -17.45 -21.72
C GLY A 9 -8.15 -17.09 -20.73
N ARG A 10 -8.60 -15.83 -20.75
CA ARG A 10 -9.84 -15.22 -20.21
C ARG A 10 -9.62 -13.70 -20.29
N ASP A 11 -10.67 -12.92 -20.06
CA ASP A 11 -10.59 -11.45 -19.93
C ASP A 11 -9.43 -11.05 -18.99
N PRO A 12 -8.31 -10.49 -19.52
CA PRO A 12 -7.12 -10.19 -18.72
C PRO A 12 -7.39 -9.16 -17.62
N SER A 13 -8.34 -8.25 -17.85
CA SER A 13 -8.72 -7.23 -16.86
C SER A 13 -9.31 -7.88 -15.61
N LYS A 14 -10.18 -8.88 -15.79
CA LYS A 14 -10.77 -9.63 -14.68
C LYS A 14 -9.74 -10.45 -13.89
N GLN A 15 -8.76 -11.03 -14.56
CA GLN A 15 -7.67 -11.75 -13.87
C GLN A 15 -6.84 -10.82 -12.98
N ILE A 16 -6.63 -9.57 -13.41
CA ILE A 16 -5.96 -8.55 -12.60
C ILE A 16 -6.82 -8.15 -11.39
N GLU A 17 -8.12 -7.95 -11.58
CA GLU A 17 -9.06 -7.65 -10.46
C GLU A 17 -9.06 -8.74 -9.37
N GLU A 18 -8.94 -10.01 -9.78
CA GLU A 18 -8.93 -11.16 -8.87
C GLU A 18 -7.57 -11.34 -8.16
N SER A 19 -6.51 -10.68 -8.65
CA SER A 19 -5.15 -10.81 -8.10
C SER A 19 -4.99 -10.15 -6.74
N GLU A 20 -4.09 -10.70 -5.92
CA GLU A 20 -3.71 -10.15 -4.62
C GLU A 20 -2.29 -9.60 -4.67
N GLY A 21 -2.09 -8.39 -4.16
CA GLY A 21 -0.78 -7.74 -4.12
C GLY A 21 -0.89 -6.22 -4.06
N GLU A 22 0.26 -5.57 -4.21
CA GLU A 22 0.37 -4.11 -4.36
C GLU A 22 0.68 -3.79 -5.81
N PHE A 23 -0.24 -3.16 -6.53
CA PHE A 23 -0.05 -2.90 -7.95
C PHE A 23 -0.92 -1.77 -8.47
N VAL A 24 -0.45 -1.17 -9.57
CA VAL A 24 -1.29 -0.49 -10.54
C VAL A 24 -0.96 -1.09 -11.89
N SER A 25 -1.96 -1.63 -12.58
CA SER A 25 -1.80 -2.31 -13.86
C SER A 25 -2.38 -1.47 -14.99
N LEU A 26 -1.62 -1.39 -16.09
CA LEU A 26 -2.06 -0.78 -17.33
C LEU A 26 -2.20 -1.88 -18.39
N LEU A 27 -3.40 -2.02 -18.94
CA LEU A 27 -3.70 -2.95 -20.03
C LEU A 27 -4.23 -2.15 -21.23
N MET A 28 -3.51 -2.23 -22.35
CA MET A 28 -3.92 -1.59 -23.60
C MET A 28 -4.54 -2.62 -24.54
N GLU A 29 -5.78 -2.41 -24.93
CA GLU A 29 -6.45 -3.20 -25.95
C GLU A 29 -6.09 -2.68 -27.34
N TYR A 30 -5.29 -3.44 -28.09
CA TYR A 30 -4.75 -2.98 -29.38
C TYR A 30 -5.82 -2.68 -30.43
N ASN A 31 -6.94 -3.43 -30.43
CA ASN A 31 -7.97 -3.32 -31.47
C ASN A 31 -8.90 -2.12 -31.26
N SER A 32 -9.31 -1.86 -30.00
CA SER A 32 -10.19 -0.74 -29.63
C SER A 32 -9.41 0.54 -29.36
N GLY A 33 -8.15 0.41 -28.92
CA GLY A 33 -7.35 1.50 -28.37
C GLY A 33 -7.69 1.82 -26.90
N ASN A 34 -8.52 0.99 -26.24
CA ASN A 34 -8.90 1.22 -24.84
C ASN A 34 -7.70 0.99 -23.92
N ILE A 35 -7.61 1.83 -22.89
CA ILE A 35 -6.62 1.68 -21.82
C ILE A 35 -7.37 1.39 -20.53
N HIS A 36 -7.08 0.24 -19.95
CA HIS A 36 -7.56 -0.17 -18.64
C HIS A 36 -6.50 0.17 -17.60
N ILE A 37 -6.90 0.88 -16.56
CA ILE A 37 -6.09 1.19 -15.38
C ILE A 37 -6.75 0.49 -14.20
N ILE A 38 -6.04 -0.46 -13.60
CA ILE A 38 -6.57 -1.29 -12.51
C ILE A 38 -5.63 -1.16 -11.31
N ASP A 39 -6.13 -0.54 -10.25
CA ASP A 39 -5.41 -0.36 -8.99
C ASP A 39 -5.76 -1.48 -8.01
N ASP A 40 -4.85 -1.80 -7.08
CA ASP A 40 -5.08 -2.85 -6.10
C ASP A 40 -6.21 -2.50 -5.10
N ARG A 41 -6.61 -3.50 -4.31
CA ARG A 41 -7.76 -3.42 -3.39
C ARG A 41 -7.67 -2.27 -2.38
N PHE A 42 -6.47 -1.78 -2.10
CA PHE A 42 -6.21 -0.75 -1.09
C PHE A 42 -5.57 0.53 -1.68
N ALA A 43 -5.29 0.58 -2.99
CA ALA A 43 -4.54 1.65 -3.64
C ALA A 43 -3.23 1.97 -2.88
N VAL A 44 -2.45 0.92 -2.55
CA VAL A 44 -1.25 1.05 -1.71
C VAL A 44 -0.25 2.02 -2.33
N ARG A 45 -0.16 2.03 -3.67
CA ARG A 45 0.69 2.96 -4.41
C ARG A 45 -0.17 4.10 -4.95
N PRO A 46 0.10 5.36 -4.59
CA PRO A 46 -0.62 6.49 -5.16
C PRO A 46 -0.52 6.48 -6.69
N PHE A 47 -1.67 6.59 -7.34
CA PHE A 47 -1.77 6.77 -8.78
C PHE A 47 -2.71 7.94 -9.06
N PHE A 48 -2.24 8.88 -9.88
CA PHE A 48 -2.90 10.14 -10.12
C PHE A 48 -3.44 10.19 -11.55
N ILE A 49 -4.59 10.83 -11.72
CA ILE A 49 -5.23 11.07 -13.01
C ILE A 49 -5.57 12.55 -13.14
N PHE A 50 -5.33 13.10 -14.33
CA PHE A 50 -5.68 14.45 -14.72
C PHE A 50 -6.43 14.41 -16.05
N ARG A 51 -7.59 15.08 -16.08
CA ARG A 51 -8.48 15.11 -17.24
C ARG A 51 -8.49 16.53 -17.80
N SER A 52 -8.12 16.68 -19.06
CA SER A 52 -8.06 17.97 -19.75
C SER A 52 -8.69 17.89 -21.14
N ALA A 53 -8.77 19.03 -21.83
CA ALA A 53 -9.20 19.07 -23.23
C ALA A 53 -8.23 18.37 -24.19
N GLU A 54 -6.94 18.24 -23.82
CA GLU A 54 -5.91 17.61 -24.64
C GLU A 54 -5.86 16.08 -24.48
N GLY A 55 -6.45 15.58 -23.39
CA GLY A 55 -6.52 14.16 -23.11
C GLY A 55 -6.50 13.84 -21.62
N VAL A 56 -6.24 12.57 -21.35
CA VAL A 56 -6.18 11.99 -20.02
C VAL A 56 -4.73 11.65 -19.71
N PHE A 57 -4.21 12.25 -18.65
CA PHE A 57 -2.85 12.02 -18.18
C PHE A 57 -2.92 11.24 -16.88
N PHE A 58 -2.01 10.30 -16.68
CA PHE A 58 -1.94 9.53 -15.45
C PHE A 58 -0.52 9.12 -15.10
N SER A 59 -0.21 9.03 -13.81
CA SER A 59 1.10 8.61 -13.32
C SER A 59 1.06 8.22 -11.85
N SER A 60 1.97 7.33 -11.42
CA SER A 60 2.23 7.10 -10.00
C SER A 60 3.04 8.23 -9.34
N ASN A 61 3.52 9.19 -10.12
CA ASN A 61 4.29 10.33 -9.64
C ASN A 61 3.62 11.65 -10.05
N LEU A 62 3.21 12.43 -9.05
CA LEU A 62 2.50 13.68 -9.25
C LEU A 62 3.31 14.73 -10.02
N ALA A 63 4.62 14.87 -9.72
CA ALA A 63 5.47 15.84 -10.41
C ALA A 63 5.64 15.48 -11.89
N PHE A 64 5.78 14.19 -12.19
CA PHE A 64 5.85 13.71 -13.58
C PHE A 64 4.53 13.91 -14.32
N LEU A 65 3.39 13.68 -13.66
CA LEU A 65 2.06 13.94 -14.24
C LEU A 65 1.92 15.41 -14.66
N LEU A 66 2.27 16.34 -13.77
CA LEU A 66 2.18 17.77 -14.04
C LEU A 66 3.08 18.17 -15.22
N HIS A 67 4.30 17.63 -15.27
CA HIS A 67 5.22 17.88 -16.38
C HIS A 67 4.70 17.33 -17.71
N LEU A 68 4.20 16.09 -17.72
CA LEU A 68 3.67 15.44 -18.92
C LEU A 68 2.45 16.17 -19.49
N ALA A 69 1.59 16.68 -18.61
CA ALA A 69 0.38 17.41 -18.97
C ALA A 69 0.61 18.90 -19.28
N ASP A 70 1.86 19.38 -19.23
CA ASP A 70 2.20 20.81 -19.22
C ASP A 70 1.28 21.64 -18.31
N HIS A 71 0.89 21.05 -17.18
CA HIS A 71 -0.14 21.59 -16.31
C HIS A 71 0.51 22.36 -15.16
N ARG A 72 0.21 23.65 -15.08
CA ARG A 72 0.65 24.49 -13.96
C ARG A 72 -0.20 24.17 -12.72
N PRO A 73 0.39 23.65 -11.62
CA PRO A 73 -0.37 23.24 -10.45
C PRO A 73 -1.06 24.43 -9.80
N THR A 74 -2.36 24.31 -9.57
CA THR A 74 -3.14 25.27 -8.77
C THR A 74 -3.50 24.62 -7.45
N PRO A 75 -3.20 25.23 -6.29
CA PRO A 75 -3.54 24.64 -5.00
C PRO A 75 -5.06 24.49 -4.82
N ASP A 76 -5.50 23.34 -4.29
CA ASP A 76 -6.89 23.15 -3.82
C ASP A 76 -6.96 23.57 -2.34
N PRO A 77 -7.67 24.67 -1.99
CA PRO A 77 -7.80 25.11 -0.61
C PRO A 77 -8.38 24.04 0.32
N LEU A 78 -9.30 23.20 -0.18
CA LEU A 78 -9.91 22.13 0.61
C LEU A 78 -8.90 20.99 0.84
N GLY A 79 -8.16 20.59 -0.19
CA GLY A 79 -7.10 19.60 -0.06
C GLY A 79 -6.01 20.05 0.92
N ILE A 80 -5.61 21.32 0.85
CA ILE A 80 -4.68 21.92 1.81
C ILE A 80 -5.26 21.91 3.23
N LEU A 81 -6.51 22.34 3.40
CA LEU A 81 -7.18 22.33 4.70
C LEU A 81 -7.24 20.93 5.31
N GLN A 82 -7.52 19.91 4.50
CA GLN A 82 -7.52 18.51 4.93
C GLN A 82 -6.15 18.05 5.40
N ILE A 83 -5.07 18.41 4.69
CA ILE A 83 -3.71 18.10 5.13
C ILE A 83 -3.40 18.75 6.48
N PHE A 84 -3.74 20.03 6.67
CA PHE A 84 -3.51 20.69 7.96
C PHE A 84 -4.41 20.15 9.09
N SER A 85 -5.59 19.63 8.76
CA SER A 85 -6.55 19.12 9.74
C SER A 85 -6.34 17.65 10.11
N TYR A 86 -5.92 16.82 9.14
CA TYR A 86 -5.87 15.35 9.25
C TYR A 86 -4.50 14.74 8.90
N GLY A 87 -3.54 15.54 8.44
CA GLY A 87 -2.24 15.08 7.94
C GLY A 87 -2.28 14.46 6.54
N HIS A 88 -3.46 14.34 5.93
CA HIS A 88 -3.66 13.75 4.59
C HIS A 88 -4.96 14.26 3.95
N THR A 89 -5.11 14.06 2.64
CA THR A 89 -6.36 14.35 1.90
C THR A 89 -7.34 13.18 1.97
N LEU A 90 -8.63 13.49 1.91
CA LEU A 90 -9.71 12.50 1.96
C LEU A 90 -10.15 12.06 0.56
N GLU A 91 -10.61 10.82 0.46
CA GLU A 91 -11.08 10.20 -0.79
C GLU A 91 -10.04 10.31 -1.94
N THR A 92 -10.46 10.78 -3.11
CA THR A 92 -9.64 10.97 -4.32
C THR A 92 -8.94 12.32 -4.35
N LYS A 93 -9.18 13.22 -3.38
CA LYS A 93 -8.63 14.58 -3.44
C LYS A 93 -7.13 14.60 -3.30
N THR A 94 -6.53 15.59 -3.95
CA THR A 94 -5.13 15.98 -3.72
C THR A 94 -5.08 17.42 -3.20
N ASN A 95 -3.89 17.92 -2.91
CA ASN A 95 -3.67 19.33 -2.58
C ASN A 95 -3.68 20.25 -3.81
N LEU A 96 -3.97 19.71 -5.00
CA LEU A 96 -4.02 20.42 -6.26
C LEU A 96 -5.42 20.32 -6.87
N GLN A 97 -5.86 21.37 -7.54
CA GLN A 97 -7.10 21.36 -8.33
C GLN A 97 -6.95 20.42 -9.52
N ASP A 98 -8.08 19.84 -9.94
CA ASP A 98 -8.23 18.97 -11.11
C ASP A 98 -7.43 17.64 -11.13
N ILE A 99 -6.50 17.45 -10.18
CA ILE A 99 -5.75 16.21 -10.00
C ILE A 99 -6.43 15.33 -8.95
N GLU A 100 -6.75 14.11 -9.34
CA GLU A 100 -7.34 13.10 -8.47
C GLU A 100 -6.39 11.92 -8.27
N ARG A 101 -6.37 11.35 -7.06
CA ARG A 101 -5.81 10.03 -6.80
C ARG A 101 -6.88 8.96 -7.04
N LEU A 102 -6.49 7.82 -7.60
CA LEU A 102 -7.40 6.69 -7.78
C LEU A 102 -8.03 6.22 -6.46
N ARG A 103 -9.25 5.70 -6.53
CA ARG A 103 -9.89 5.03 -5.39
C ARG A 103 -9.31 3.61 -5.26
N PRO A 104 -9.34 3.05 -4.04
CA PRO A 104 -9.05 1.63 -3.84
C PRO A 104 -9.95 0.75 -4.72
N ALA A 105 -9.35 -0.27 -5.32
CA ALA A 105 -10.00 -1.21 -6.22
C ALA A 105 -10.69 -0.56 -7.43
N SER A 106 -10.13 0.54 -7.97
CA SER A 106 -10.64 1.16 -9.18
C SER A 106 -10.21 0.38 -10.42
N HIS A 107 -11.18 0.13 -11.31
CA HIS A 107 -10.96 -0.23 -12.71
C HIS A 107 -11.50 0.92 -13.57
N ILE A 108 -10.58 1.64 -14.19
CA ILE A 108 -10.85 2.74 -15.10
C ILE A 108 -10.62 2.29 -16.53
N VAL A 109 -11.56 2.57 -17.42
CA VAL A 109 -11.41 2.38 -18.86
C VAL A 109 -11.40 3.76 -19.52
N VAL A 110 -10.30 4.08 -20.18
CA VAL A 110 -10.15 5.27 -21.02
C VAL A 110 -10.36 4.83 -22.47
N SER A 111 -11.40 5.37 -23.11
CA SER A 111 -11.75 5.10 -24.50
C SER A 111 -12.05 6.40 -25.26
N LYS A 112 -12.39 6.29 -26.55
CA LYS A 112 -12.78 7.43 -27.38
C LYS A 112 -14.13 8.03 -26.95
N GLU A 113 -14.98 7.23 -26.32
CA GLU A 113 -16.30 7.61 -25.83
C GLU A 113 -16.24 8.30 -24.46
N GLY A 114 -15.09 8.24 -23.78
CA GLY A 114 -14.84 8.90 -22.51
C GLY A 114 -14.14 8.00 -21.51
N ILE A 115 -14.32 8.33 -20.22
CA ILE A 115 -13.73 7.59 -19.11
C ILE A 115 -14.85 6.94 -18.32
N GLN A 116 -14.75 5.63 -18.11
CA GLN A 116 -15.61 4.88 -17.21
C GLN A 116 -14.80 4.40 -16.01
N GLU A 117 -15.36 4.51 -14.82
CA GLU A 117 -14.73 4.04 -13.59
C GLU A 117 -15.72 3.17 -12.82
N ARG A 118 -15.25 2.02 -12.35
CA ARG A 118 -15.96 1.18 -11.39
C ARG A 118 -15.04 0.72 -10.28
N GLN A 119 -15.61 0.53 -9.09
CA GLN A 119 -14.95 -0.15 -8.00
C GLN A 119 -15.24 -1.65 -8.10
N TYR A 120 -14.20 -2.48 -8.32
CA TYR A 120 -14.38 -3.92 -8.52
C TYR A 120 -14.40 -4.72 -7.21
N TRP A 121 -13.91 -4.14 -6.12
CA TRP A 121 -13.89 -4.75 -4.79
C TRP A 121 -14.17 -3.70 -3.72
N ARG A 122 -14.86 -4.11 -2.65
CA ARG A 122 -15.10 -3.27 -1.48
C ARG A 122 -14.96 -4.12 -0.22
N LEU A 123 -14.26 -3.61 0.77
CA LEU A 123 -14.21 -4.24 2.09
C LEU A 123 -15.62 -4.28 2.69
N THR A 124 -16.13 -5.48 2.93
CA THR A 124 -17.40 -5.71 3.61
C THR A 124 -17.14 -6.29 4.99
N HIS A 125 -17.75 -5.68 6.01
CA HIS A 125 -17.64 -6.15 7.38
C HIS A 125 -18.74 -7.17 7.65
N ASN A 126 -18.44 -8.44 7.41
CA ASN A 126 -19.33 -9.55 7.75
C ASN A 126 -18.97 -10.06 9.14
N VAL A 127 -19.64 -9.53 10.17
CA VAL A 127 -19.41 -9.93 11.56
C VAL A 127 -19.83 -11.38 11.75
N GLN A 128 -18.86 -12.25 12.06
CA GLN A 128 -19.12 -13.63 12.44
C GLN A 128 -19.52 -13.64 13.92
N GLN A 129 -20.81 -13.86 14.21
CA GLN A 129 -21.34 -13.76 15.57
C GLN A 129 -21.18 -15.06 16.39
N ASP A 130 -20.86 -16.18 15.74
CA ASP A 130 -20.91 -17.51 16.35
C ASP A 130 -19.52 -18.11 16.68
N LEU A 131 -18.44 -17.32 16.58
CA LEU A 131 -17.11 -17.77 16.97
C LEU A 131 -16.81 -17.40 18.42
N ASP A 132 -16.29 -18.35 19.19
CA ASP A 132 -15.69 -18.05 20.48
C ASP A 132 -14.38 -17.24 20.29
N ALA A 133 -13.97 -16.55 21.34
CA ALA A 133 -12.86 -15.61 21.29
C ALA A 133 -11.51 -16.29 20.96
N GLU A 134 -11.30 -17.53 21.40
CA GLU A 134 -10.05 -18.28 21.18
C GLU A 134 -9.95 -18.68 19.71
N THR A 135 -11.00 -19.31 19.16
CA THR A 135 -11.08 -19.65 17.73
C THR A 135 -10.94 -18.41 16.84
N PHE A 136 -11.53 -17.28 17.25
CA PHE A 136 -11.40 -16.03 16.50
C PHE A 136 -9.96 -15.51 16.48
N ALA A 137 -9.28 -15.55 17.62
CA ALA A 137 -7.88 -15.13 17.74
C ALA A 137 -6.94 -16.02 16.92
N GLU A 138 -7.12 -17.34 16.98
CA GLU A 138 -6.34 -18.30 16.19
C GLU A 138 -6.47 -18.04 14.69
N LYS A 139 -7.71 -17.98 14.17
CA LYS A 139 -7.96 -17.71 12.75
C LYS A 139 -7.41 -16.36 12.29
N THR A 140 -7.50 -15.35 13.14
CA THR A 140 -6.95 -14.02 12.85
C THR A 140 -5.43 -14.10 12.74
N PHE A 141 -4.77 -14.81 13.66
CA PHE A 141 -3.33 -14.97 13.63
C PHE A 141 -2.85 -15.84 12.46
N GLU A 142 -3.56 -16.90 12.10
CA GLU A 142 -3.29 -17.72 10.90
C GLU A 142 -3.35 -16.87 9.62
N ALA A 143 -4.39 -16.06 9.46
CA ALA A 143 -4.51 -15.14 8.32
C ALA A 143 -3.38 -14.10 8.30
N PHE A 144 -2.98 -13.62 9.48
CA PHE A 144 -1.88 -12.68 9.63
C PHE A 144 -0.51 -13.30 9.28
N GLN A 145 -0.26 -14.55 9.71
CA GLN A 145 0.93 -15.32 9.33
C GLN A 145 0.98 -15.60 7.83
N ALA A 146 -0.13 -16.01 7.22
CA ALA A 146 -0.21 -16.22 5.77
C ALA A 146 0.12 -14.93 4.99
N SER A 147 -0.46 -13.81 5.41
CA SER A 147 -0.23 -12.47 4.84
C SER A 147 1.23 -12.00 4.99
N THR A 148 1.86 -12.32 6.13
CA THR A 148 3.27 -12.00 6.41
C THR A 148 4.20 -12.87 5.56
N SER A 149 3.96 -14.18 5.52
CA SER A 149 4.74 -15.13 4.70
C SER A 149 4.69 -14.80 3.21
N ALA A 150 3.52 -14.42 2.67
CA ALA A 150 3.40 -14.00 1.28
C ALA A 150 4.30 -12.78 0.96
N ARG A 151 4.47 -11.85 1.91
CA ARG A 151 5.33 -10.67 1.74
C ARG A 151 6.81 -10.98 1.90
N THR A 152 7.18 -11.81 2.88
CA THR A 152 8.59 -12.15 3.10
C THR A 152 9.18 -12.90 1.91
N GLN A 153 8.38 -13.68 1.19
CA GLN A 153 8.79 -14.39 -0.03
C GLN A 153 9.10 -13.46 -1.23
N LEU A 154 8.65 -12.19 -1.21
CA LEU A 154 8.91 -11.23 -2.29
C LEU A 154 10.35 -10.71 -2.28
N THR A 155 11.05 -10.81 -1.16
CA THR A 155 12.44 -10.41 -1.00
C THR A 155 13.30 -11.57 -0.50
N LYS A 156 14.59 -11.55 -0.82
CA LYS A 156 15.54 -12.54 -0.30
C LYS A 156 16.05 -12.17 1.09
N LYS A 157 16.12 -10.88 1.39
CA LYS A 157 16.57 -10.32 2.66
C LYS A 157 15.78 -9.06 2.95
N GLY A 158 15.32 -8.88 4.18
CA GLY A 158 14.51 -7.73 4.56
C GLY A 158 14.73 -7.33 6.01
N PHE A 159 13.95 -6.36 6.47
CA PHE A 159 13.87 -6.03 7.88
C PHE A 159 12.42 -5.81 8.29
N VAL A 160 12.15 -6.02 9.58
CA VAL A 160 10.91 -5.63 10.22
C VAL A 160 11.17 -4.40 11.08
N ALA A 161 10.39 -3.34 10.86
CA ALA A 161 10.38 -2.22 11.76
C ALA A 161 9.79 -2.68 13.10
N LEU A 162 10.62 -2.71 14.14
CA LEU A 162 10.26 -3.20 15.45
C LEU A 162 10.26 -2.06 16.46
N SER A 163 9.13 -1.91 17.15
CA SER A 163 8.95 -1.00 18.27
C SER A 163 8.53 -1.76 19.52
N GLY A 164 8.24 -1.05 20.61
CA GLY A 164 7.62 -1.63 21.80
C GLY A 164 6.11 -1.87 21.69
N GLY A 165 5.50 -1.48 20.56
CA GLY A 165 4.06 -1.64 20.30
C GLY A 165 3.64 -3.10 20.14
N LEU A 166 2.35 -3.40 20.29
CA LEU A 166 1.84 -4.76 20.08
C LEU A 166 1.91 -5.17 18.61
N ASP A 167 1.54 -4.28 17.69
CA ASP A 167 1.42 -4.60 16.26
C ASP A 167 2.75 -5.00 15.62
N SER A 168 3.82 -4.25 15.89
CA SER A 168 5.16 -4.55 15.37
C SER A 168 5.73 -5.83 15.96
N ARG A 169 5.40 -6.15 17.23
CA ARG A 169 5.76 -7.41 17.88
C ARG A 169 5.00 -8.60 17.30
N LEU A 170 3.71 -8.42 17.02
CA LEU A 170 2.89 -9.43 16.36
C LEU A 170 3.42 -9.72 14.95
N LEU A 171 3.73 -8.66 14.19
CA LEU A 171 4.36 -8.78 12.87
C LEU A 171 5.69 -9.52 12.94
N ALA A 172 6.58 -9.15 13.87
CA ALA A 172 7.85 -9.84 14.05
C ALA A 172 7.67 -11.32 14.41
N GLY A 173 6.71 -11.66 15.27
CA GLY A 173 6.38 -13.04 15.63
C GLY A 173 5.72 -13.85 14.51
N ALA A 174 5.15 -13.18 13.50
CA ALA A 174 4.54 -13.82 12.34
C ALA A 174 5.50 -14.04 11.17
N ILE A 175 6.73 -13.50 11.24
CA ILE A 175 7.77 -13.73 10.23
C ILE A 175 8.19 -15.20 10.30
N PRO A 176 8.22 -15.93 9.17
CA PRO A 176 8.70 -17.31 9.14
C PRO A 176 10.15 -17.40 9.63
N SER A 177 10.44 -18.36 10.50
CA SER A 177 11.74 -18.50 11.17
C SER A 177 12.91 -18.80 10.22
N ASP A 178 12.64 -19.25 9.00
CA ASP A 178 13.59 -19.49 7.93
C ASP A 178 13.83 -18.27 7.02
N SER A 179 13.16 -17.14 7.29
CA SER A 179 13.33 -15.90 6.53
C SER A 179 14.61 -15.14 6.97
N ASP A 180 15.37 -14.61 6.00
CA ASP A 180 16.52 -13.72 6.26
C ASP A 180 16.04 -12.29 6.56
N TYR A 181 15.47 -12.12 7.75
CA TYR A 181 14.96 -10.84 8.26
C TYR A 181 15.66 -10.46 9.56
N TYR A 182 15.96 -9.17 9.71
CA TYR A 182 16.44 -8.60 10.97
C TYR A 182 15.43 -7.57 11.50
N ALA A 183 15.44 -7.32 12.80
CA ALA A 183 14.66 -6.28 13.43
C ALA A 183 15.39 -4.94 13.34
N PHE A 184 14.65 -3.87 13.03
CA PHE A 184 15.19 -2.51 12.99
C PHE A 184 14.34 -1.56 13.84
N THR A 185 14.96 -0.85 14.76
CA THR A 185 14.30 0.16 15.60
C THR A 185 14.90 1.53 15.33
N ILE A 186 14.05 2.54 15.16
CA ILE A 186 14.48 3.94 15.08
C ILE A 186 14.36 4.54 16.48
N ALA A 187 15.44 5.16 16.96
CA ALA A 187 15.47 5.87 18.24
C ALA A 187 15.87 7.33 18.03
N ASP A 188 15.35 8.21 18.90
CA ASP A 188 15.81 9.59 18.96
C ASP A 188 17.23 9.63 19.55
N SER A 189 18.15 10.26 18.83
CA SER A 189 19.54 10.49 19.26
C SER A 189 19.68 11.27 20.57
N THR A 190 18.66 12.05 20.95
CA THR A 190 18.64 12.85 22.17
C THR A 190 18.06 12.09 23.37
N SER A 191 17.41 10.95 23.11
CA SER A 191 16.82 10.10 24.14
C SER A 191 17.87 9.15 24.76
N SER A 192 17.56 8.63 25.96
CA SER A 192 18.43 7.65 26.60
C SER A 192 18.54 6.37 25.74
N GLU A 193 19.68 5.67 25.82
CA GLU A 193 19.91 4.46 25.02
C GLU A 193 18.95 3.29 25.32
N ASN A 194 18.20 3.40 26.41
CA ASN A 194 17.30 2.40 26.97
C ASN A 194 15.92 2.99 27.23
N THR A 195 15.32 3.62 26.22
CA THR A 195 13.89 3.92 26.30
C THR A 195 13.08 2.62 26.45
N PRO A 196 11.85 2.68 27.01
CA PRO A 196 10.98 1.51 27.09
C PRO A 196 10.74 0.84 25.72
N GLU A 197 10.63 1.66 24.66
CA GLU A 197 10.46 1.19 23.29
C GLU A 197 11.65 0.36 22.80
N VAL A 198 12.86 0.88 22.94
CA VAL A 198 14.09 0.19 22.53
C VAL A 198 14.31 -1.06 23.37
N SER A 199 14.02 -0.99 24.67
CA SER A 199 14.16 -2.13 25.59
C SER A 199 13.21 -3.27 25.22
N ALA A 200 11.94 -2.96 24.93
CA ALA A 200 10.96 -3.94 24.49
C ALA A 200 11.33 -4.55 23.12
N ALA A 201 11.79 -3.73 22.16
CA ALA A 201 12.22 -4.22 20.85
C ALA A 201 13.44 -5.16 20.95
N ARG A 202 14.41 -4.85 21.82
CA ARG A 202 15.56 -5.73 22.10
C ARG A 202 15.12 -7.06 22.70
N GLU A 203 14.21 -7.02 23.68
CA GLU A 203 13.70 -8.23 24.32
C GLU A 203 12.99 -9.14 23.32
N VAL A 204 12.12 -8.57 22.49
CA VAL A 204 11.38 -9.31 21.46
C VAL A 204 12.33 -9.90 20.42
N SER A 205 13.30 -9.12 19.93
CA SER A 205 14.30 -9.61 18.98
C SER A 205 15.10 -10.77 19.56
N ARG A 206 15.48 -10.69 20.85
CA ARG A 206 16.18 -11.76 21.56
C ARG A 206 15.32 -13.03 21.68
N ILE A 207 14.03 -12.90 22.00
CA ILE A 207 13.10 -14.04 22.10
C ILE A 207 12.93 -14.70 20.73
N LEU A 208 12.81 -13.91 19.66
CA LEU A 208 12.60 -14.39 18.30
C LEU A 208 13.89 -14.80 17.58
N GLY A 209 15.06 -14.55 18.17
CA GLY A 209 16.35 -14.83 17.53
C GLY A 209 16.68 -13.94 16.33
N LEU A 210 16.05 -12.77 16.22
CA LEU A 210 16.30 -11.81 15.15
C LEU A 210 17.55 -10.98 15.45
N GLU A 211 18.43 -10.80 14.47
CA GLU A 211 19.45 -9.74 14.54
C GLU A 211 18.74 -8.40 14.76
N HIS A 212 19.20 -7.59 15.72
CA HIS A 212 18.56 -6.31 16.05
C HIS A 212 19.50 -5.15 15.78
N GLN A 213 19.06 -4.23 14.94
CA GLN A 213 19.77 -3.00 14.62
C GLN A 213 18.98 -1.78 15.10
N ILE A 214 19.70 -0.77 15.59
CA ILE A 214 19.11 0.48 16.06
C ILE A 214 19.68 1.63 15.24
N GLY A 215 18.81 2.27 14.46
CA GLY A 215 19.11 3.53 13.79
C GLY A 215 18.80 4.72 14.71
N ARG A 216 19.71 5.68 14.81
CA ARG A 216 19.47 6.91 15.56
C ARG A 216 19.24 8.08 14.62
N ILE A 217 18.18 8.84 14.86
CA ILE A 217 17.86 10.07 14.14
C ILE A 217 17.91 11.27 15.09
N SER A 218 18.49 12.36 14.62
CA SER A 218 18.46 13.65 15.32
C SER A 218 17.39 14.53 14.69
N PRO A 219 16.58 15.26 15.47
CA PRO A 219 15.76 16.30 14.89
C PRO A 219 16.67 17.35 14.26
N THR A 220 16.53 17.53 12.94
CA THR A 220 17.11 18.65 12.18
C THR A 220 16.37 19.94 12.44
#